data_AF-A0A2N5V0R8-F1
#
_entry.id   AF-A0A2N5V0R8-F1
#
_cell.length_a   1.000
_cell.length_b   1.000
_cell.length_c   1.000
_cell.angle_alpha   90.00
_cell.angle_beta   90.00
_cell.angle_gamma   90.00
#
_symmetry.space_group_name_H-M   'P 1'
#
loop_
_entity.id
_entity.type
_entity.pdbx_description
1 polymer ?
#
loop_
_entity_poly.entity_id
_entity_poly.type
_entity_poly.pdbx_seq_one_letter_code
_entity_poly.pdbx_strand_id
1 'polypeptide(L)'
;MSQLLPSKHHRDIDDEDLFPDASKSPPDDELTLYLGGKHKIPLSNADQCLRWWKDHSRDFPVLSLLAKDYLACLATSASVERCFSAAADAIMTQGYADIVEKNNRNKNPAEL
;
A
#
# COMPACT_ATOMS: atom_id res chain seq x y z
N MET A 1 -9.21 -26.07 -43.10
CA MET A 1 -9.90 -24.80 -42.81
C MET A 1 -10.09 -24.69 -41.30
N SER A 2 -9.06 -24.23 -40.60
CA SER A 2 -9.13 -24.03 -39.14
C SER A 2 -9.47 -22.57 -38.92
N GLN A 3 -10.74 -22.26 -38.68
CA GLN A 3 -11.14 -20.91 -38.30
C GLN A 3 -10.67 -20.65 -36.87
N LEU A 4 -9.75 -19.69 -36.74
CA LEU A 4 -9.29 -19.14 -35.46
C LEU A 4 -10.32 -18.08 -35.02
N LEU A 5 -11.00 -18.31 -33.91
CA LEU A 5 -11.89 -17.30 -33.32
C LEU A 5 -11.07 -16.06 -32.95
N PRO A 6 -11.51 -14.83 -33.28
CA PRO A 6 -10.91 -13.65 -32.71
C PRO A 6 -11.31 -13.56 -31.23
N SER A 7 -10.37 -13.86 -30.33
CA SER A 7 -10.49 -13.52 -28.91
C SER A 7 -10.49 -12.00 -28.77
N LYS A 8 -11.67 -11.39 -28.92
CA LYS A 8 -11.93 -10.04 -28.41
C LYS A 8 -11.94 -10.12 -26.89
N HIS A 9 -10.76 -10.07 -26.29
CA HIS A 9 -10.65 -9.54 -24.93
C HIS A 9 -10.54 -8.01 -25.05
N HIS A 10 -11.61 -7.41 -25.56
CA HIS A 10 -11.91 -6.02 -25.25
C HIS A 10 -12.24 -6.07 -23.77
N ARG A 11 -11.24 -5.79 -22.93
CA ARG A 11 -11.52 -5.39 -21.56
C ARG A 11 -12.27 -4.09 -21.74
N ASP A 12 -13.59 -4.18 -21.68
CA ASP A 12 -14.41 -3.09 -21.17
C ASP A 12 -13.79 -2.77 -19.80
N ILE A 13 -12.82 -1.85 -19.82
CA ILE A 13 -12.50 -1.06 -18.66
C ILE A 13 -13.75 -0.20 -18.56
N ASP A 14 -14.75 -0.73 -17.86
CA ASP A 14 -15.81 0.09 -17.31
C ASP A 14 -15.11 1.33 -16.76
N ASP A 15 -15.56 2.49 -17.22
CA ASP A 15 -15.35 3.76 -16.57
C ASP A 15 -15.95 3.63 -15.16
N GLU A 16 -15.25 2.89 -14.29
CA GLU A 16 -15.42 2.92 -12.86
C GLU A 16 -15.12 4.36 -12.51
N ASP A 17 -16.20 5.13 -12.44
CA ASP A 17 -16.19 6.45 -11.87
C ASP A 17 -15.76 6.25 -10.42
N LEU A 18 -14.44 6.31 -10.22
CA LEU A 18 -13.80 6.17 -8.92
C LEU A 18 -14.31 7.25 -7.96
N PHE A 19 -14.92 8.32 -8.49
CA PHE A 19 -15.35 9.50 -7.76
C PHE A 19 -16.71 10.03 -8.27
N PRO A 20 -17.79 9.24 -8.14
CA PRO A 20 -19.10 9.59 -8.69
C PRO A 20 -19.76 10.78 -7.97
N ASP A 21 -19.22 11.16 -6.81
CA ASP A 21 -19.61 12.32 -6.00
C ASP A 21 -18.68 13.53 -6.17
N ALA A 22 -17.83 13.57 -7.21
CA ALA A 22 -17.04 14.76 -7.57
C ALA A 22 -17.94 15.90 -8.12
N SER A 23 -18.94 16.28 -7.32
CA SER A 23 -19.77 17.43 -7.55
C SER A 23 -18.94 18.70 -7.40
N LYS A 24 -18.95 19.50 -8.48
CA LYS A 24 -18.43 20.86 -8.66
C LYS A 24 -17.90 21.51 -7.37
N SER A 25 -16.57 21.64 -7.29
CA SER A 25 -15.89 22.38 -6.23
C SER A 25 -16.50 23.78 -6.04
N PRO A 26 -16.71 24.27 -4.81
CA PRO A 26 -16.59 25.70 -4.58
C PRO A 26 -15.15 26.09 -4.94
N PRO A 27 -14.95 27.12 -5.77
CA PRO A 27 -13.62 27.57 -6.12
C PRO A 27 -13.00 28.25 -4.89
N ASP A 28 -11.74 27.91 -4.62
CA ASP A 28 -10.82 28.66 -3.77
C ASP A 28 -11.09 28.59 -2.25
N ASP A 29 -10.38 27.67 -1.58
CA ASP A 29 -9.64 27.88 -0.32
C ASP A 29 -9.55 26.64 0.59
N GLU A 30 -10.05 25.46 0.22
CA GLU A 30 -9.89 24.27 1.08
C GLU A 30 -8.41 23.99 1.43
N LEU A 31 -7.53 24.08 0.43
CA LEU A 31 -6.08 23.94 0.62
C LEU A 31 -5.48 25.12 1.39
N THR A 32 -5.86 26.36 1.08
CA THR A 32 -5.43 27.56 1.80
C THR A 32 -5.83 27.49 3.28
N LEU A 33 -7.00 26.96 3.55
CA LEU A 33 -7.62 26.80 4.86
C LEU A 33 -6.90 25.72 5.68
N TYR A 34 -6.43 24.65 5.03
CA TYR A 34 -5.57 23.64 5.65
C TYR A 34 -4.15 24.19 5.90
N LEU A 35 -3.54 24.83 4.90
CA LEU A 35 -2.19 25.42 4.98
C LEU A 35 -2.12 26.63 5.94
N GLY A 36 -3.24 27.31 6.16
CA GLY A 36 -3.40 28.40 7.12
C GLY A 36 -3.17 28.00 8.58
N GLY A 37 -2.93 26.71 8.84
CA GLY A 37 -2.34 26.24 10.10
C GLY A 37 -3.28 26.19 11.29
N LYS A 38 -4.59 26.43 11.07
CA LYS A 38 -5.63 26.29 12.09
C LYS A 38 -5.82 24.84 12.57
N HIS A 39 -5.37 23.86 11.79
CA HIS A 39 -5.38 22.45 12.19
C HIS A 39 -4.00 21.81 12.00
N LYS A 40 -3.16 21.91 13.04
CA LYS A 40 -1.89 21.18 13.09
C LYS A 40 -2.05 19.98 14.01
N ILE A 41 -1.81 18.78 13.48
CA ILE A 41 -1.63 17.58 14.31
C ILE A 41 -0.15 17.52 14.67
N PRO A 42 0.21 17.53 15.97
CA PRO A 42 1.59 17.27 16.39
C PRO A 42 2.06 15.91 15.88
N LEU A 43 3.33 15.79 15.48
CA LEU A 43 3.90 14.51 14.99
C LEU A 43 3.77 13.38 16.03
N SER A 44 3.70 13.71 17.31
CA SER A 44 3.42 12.77 18.41
C SER A 44 2.07 12.07 18.32
N ASN A 45 1.16 12.56 17.49
CA ASN A 45 -0.21 12.07 17.34
C ASN A 45 -0.48 11.57 15.91
N ALA A 46 0.57 11.15 15.18
CA ALA A 46 0.45 10.65 13.81
C ALA A 46 -0.47 9.42 13.69
N ASP A 47 -0.58 8.62 14.76
CA ASP A 47 -1.53 7.50 14.88
C ASP A 47 -3.01 7.92 14.81
N GLN A 48 -3.29 9.19 15.14
CA GLN A 48 -4.64 9.76 15.11
C GLN A 48 -4.95 10.50 13.80
N CYS A 49 -4.02 10.53 12.84
CA CYS A 49 -4.17 11.24 11.58
C CYS A 49 -5.42 10.81 10.81
N LEU A 50 -5.68 9.50 10.69
CA LEU A 50 -6.88 8.96 10.04
C LEU A 50 -8.18 9.41 10.74
N ARG A 51 -8.18 9.44 12.09
CA ARG A 51 -9.33 9.89 12.87
C ARG A 51 -9.57 11.38 12.68
N TRP A 52 -8.50 12.16 12.66
CA TRP A 52 -8.56 13.59 12.42
C TRP A 52 -9.17 13.93 11.04
N TRP A 53 -8.72 13.26 9.98
CA TRP A 53 -9.29 13.43 8.64
C TRP A 53 -10.75 13.00 8.54
N LYS A 54 -11.15 11.96 9.30
CA LYS A 54 -12.55 11.54 9.40
C LYS A 54 -13.41 12.63 10.06
N ASP A 55 -12.94 13.18 11.17
CA ASP A 55 -13.69 14.19 11.93
C ASP A 55 -13.81 15.51 11.15
N HIS A 56 -12.81 15.85 10.33
CA HIS A 56 -12.81 17.07 9.50
C HIS A 56 -13.24 16.83 8.05
N SER A 57 -13.83 15.68 7.74
CA SER A 57 -14.32 15.36 6.38
C SER A 57 -15.40 16.30 5.86
N ARG A 58 -16.13 16.96 6.76
CA ARG A 58 -17.14 17.98 6.40
C ARG A 58 -16.53 19.34 6.09
N ASP A 59 -15.41 19.67 6.72
CA ASP A 59 -14.67 20.92 6.50
C ASP A 59 -13.73 20.82 5.29
N PHE A 60 -13.24 19.61 5.03
CA PHE A 60 -12.29 19.29 3.99
C PHE A 60 -12.76 18.08 3.16
N PRO A 61 -13.84 18.20 2.37
CA PRO A 61 -14.42 17.07 1.64
C PRO A 61 -13.46 16.47 0.61
N VAL A 62 -12.63 17.28 -0.05
CA VAL A 62 -11.70 16.81 -1.08
C VAL A 62 -10.39 16.32 -0.46
N LEU A 63 -9.81 17.09 0.47
CA LEU A 63 -8.53 16.71 1.11
C LEU A 63 -8.69 15.49 2.01
N SER A 64 -9.82 15.32 2.71
CA SER A 64 -10.03 14.13 3.54
C SER A 64 -10.09 12.84 2.73
N LEU A 65 -10.65 12.89 1.53
CA LEU A 65 -10.67 11.76 0.60
C LEU A 65 -9.26 11.42 0.12
N LEU A 66 -8.52 12.42 -0.37
CA LEU A 66 -7.13 12.26 -0.81
C LEU A 66 -6.21 11.74 0.30
N ALA A 67 -6.35 12.30 1.50
CA ALA A 67 -5.55 11.90 2.65
C ALA A 67 -5.84 10.45 3.06
N LYS A 68 -7.11 10.02 3.03
CA LYS A 68 -7.50 8.64 3.31
C LYS A 68 -6.85 7.67 2.31
N ASP A 69 -6.91 7.96 1.03
CA ASP A 69 -6.35 7.09 -0.01
C ASP A 69 -4.82 7.02 0.09
N TYR A 70 -4.16 8.16 0.31
CA TYR A 70 -2.72 8.21 0.51
C TYR A 70 -2.28 7.40 1.75
N LEU A 71 -2.99 7.54 2.87
CA LEU A 71 -2.71 6.80 4.10
C LEU A 71 -2.97 5.29 3.94
N ALA A 72 -4.01 4.89 3.19
CA ALA A 72 -4.30 3.50 2.88
C ALA A 72 -3.19 2.87 2.01
N CYS A 73 -2.69 3.60 1.02
CA CYS A 73 -1.56 3.21 0.19
C CYS A 73 -0.28 3.01 1.02
N LEU A 74 0.02 3.94 1.93
CA LEU A 74 1.18 3.83 2.83
C LEU A 74 1.09 2.60 3.74
N ALA A 75 -0.08 2.35 4.33
CA ALA A 75 -0.27 1.18 5.20
C ALA A 75 -0.07 -0.14 4.44
N THR A 76 -0.57 -0.21 3.20
CA THR A 76 -0.43 -1.39 2.35
C THR A 76 1.02 -1.60 1.92
N SER A 77 1.71 -0.53 1.49
CA SER A 77 3.13 -0.61 1.11
C SER A 77 4.01 -1.10 2.25
N ALA A 78 3.86 -0.51 3.45
CA ALA A 78 4.63 -0.92 4.63
C ALA A 78 4.35 -2.38 5.04
N SER A 79 3.12 -2.85 4.88
CA SER A 79 2.77 -4.26 5.12
C SER A 79 3.43 -5.19 4.10
N VAL A 80 3.43 -4.82 2.82
CA VAL A 80 4.04 -5.60 1.74
C VAL A 80 5.56 -5.69 1.92
N GLU A 81 6.22 -4.58 2.25
CA GLU A 81 7.67 -4.56 2.55
C GLU A 81 8.00 -5.49 3.72
N ARG A 82 7.23 -5.45 4.81
CA ARG A 82 7.41 -6.37 5.94
C ARG A 82 7.27 -7.83 5.54
N CYS A 83 6.28 -8.16 4.70
CA CYS A 83 6.12 -9.52 4.18
C CYS A 83 7.30 -9.96 3.32
N PHE A 84 7.77 -9.11 2.40
CA PHE A 84 8.93 -9.42 1.57
C PHE A 84 10.22 -9.55 2.39
N SER A 85 10.44 -8.67 3.37
CA SER A 85 11.58 -8.77 4.28
C SER A 85 11.54 -10.04 5.13
N ALA A 86 10.37 -10.39 5.69
CA ALA A 86 10.22 -11.62 6.46
C ALA A 86 10.43 -12.88 5.62
N ALA A 87 9.96 -12.88 4.37
CA ALA A 87 10.20 -13.98 3.43
C ALA A 87 11.68 -14.08 3.06
N ALA A 88 12.34 -12.95 2.78
CA ALA A 88 13.77 -12.91 2.49
C ALA A 88 14.61 -13.41 3.67
N ASP A 89 14.26 -12.99 4.90
CA ASP A 89 14.90 -13.45 6.13
C ASP A 89 14.71 -14.97 6.29
N ALA A 90 13.48 -15.49 6.18
CA ALA A 90 13.20 -16.92 6.29
C ALA A 90 13.96 -17.76 5.26
N ILE A 91 14.05 -17.29 4.00
CA ILE A 91 14.82 -17.95 2.94
C ILE A 91 16.31 -17.92 3.26
N MET A 92 16.84 -16.80 3.76
CA MET A 92 18.25 -16.66 4.10
C MET A 92 18.63 -17.51 5.32
N THR A 93 17.84 -17.47 6.39
CA THR A 93 18.09 -18.24 7.62
C THR A 93 17.96 -19.73 7.39
N GLN A 94 16.92 -20.17 6.65
CA GLN A 94 16.73 -21.59 6.35
C GLN A 94 17.77 -22.09 5.34
N GLY A 95 18.01 -21.33 4.27
CA GLY A 95 19.01 -21.69 3.26
C GLY A 95 20.43 -21.76 3.82
N TYR A 96 20.77 -20.86 4.75
CA TYR A 96 22.08 -20.90 5.42
C TYR A 96 22.21 -22.13 6.32
N ALA A 97 21.18 -22.47 7.10
CA ALA A 97 21.17 -23.67 7.93
C ALA A 97 21.38 -24.95 7.09
N ASP A 98 20.67 -25.07 5.97
CA ASP A 98 20.76 -26.21 5.06
C ASP A 98 22.16 -26.35 4.42
N ILE A 99 22.78 -25.22 4.05
CA ILE A 99 24.15 -25.19 3.50
C ILE A 99 25.17 -25.62 4.55
N VAL A 100 25.06 -25.12 5.78
CA VAL A 100 25.96 -25.46 6.89
C VAL A 100 25.83 -26.94 7.24
N GLU A 101 24.61 -27.47 7.29
CA GLU A 101 24.37 -28.88 7.59
C GLU A 101 24.95 -29.81 6.52
N LYS A 102 24.77 -29.50 5.24
CA LYS A 102 25.37 -30.24 4.12
C LYS A 102 26.90 -30.16 4.14
N ASN A 103 27.46 -29.00 4.44
CA ASN A 103 28.91 -28.82 4.50
C ASN A 103 29.53 -29.57 5.69
N ASN A 104 28.84 -29.62 6.84
CA ASN A 104 29.25 -30.43 7.99
C ASN A 104 29.15 -31.94 7.70
N ARG A 105 28.11 -32.40 7.01
CA ARG A 105 28.00 -33.80 6.57
C ARG A 105 29.12 -34.19 5.60
N ASN A 106 29.42 -33.34 4.63
CA ASN A 106 30.48 -33.60 3.64
C ASN A 106 31.90 -33.53 4.24
N LYS A 107 32.09 -32.83 5.35
CA LYS A 107 33.37 -32.79 6.09
C LYS A 107 33.62 -34.00 6.99
N ASN A 108 32.62 -34.85 7.23
CA ASN A 108 32.78 -36.04 8.04
C ASN A 108 32.47 -37.33 7.24
N PRO A 109 33.29 -37.69 6.23
CA PRO A 109 33.06 -38.88 5.40
C PRO A 109 33.43 -40.20 6.10
N ALA A 110 33.48 -40.26 7.43
CA ALA A 110 34.19 -41.32 8.16
C ALA A 110 33.34 -42.21 9.09
N GLU A 111 32.02 -42.31 8.93
CA GLU A 111 31.27 -43.44 9.51
C GLU A 111 30.27 -44.05 8.53
N LEU A 112 30.56 -45.33 8.20
CA LEU A 112 29.91 -46.33 7.33
C LEU A 112 30.29 -46.31 5.84
#